data_AF-A0A953XH65-F1
#
_entry.id   AF-A0A953XH65-F1
#
_cell.length_a   1.000
_cell.length_b   1.000
_cell.length_c   1.000
_cell.angle_alpha   90.00
_cell.angle_beta   90.00
_cell.angle_gamma   90.00
#
_symmetry.space_group_name_H-M   'P 1'
#
loop_
_entity.id
_entity.type
_entity.pdbx_description
1 polymer ?
#
loop_
_entity_poly.entity_id
_entity_poly.type
_entity_poly.pdbx_seq_one_letter_code
_entity_poly.pdbx_strand_id
1 'polypeptide(L)'
;MDRPNINEASISDFIVERNRKHFEEISWEGSYTDYLNHVCNDPYRHTRTTYQLTFDMIQHFGSEAFEDSGEQVRRYKLFDDPFNNGKNAIYGLERTISRLVKYIRAGAREEGKERIFVLHGPVGTAKTSIIDLLGRGLEAYTAADEGAVYSFAWRFGKDFHTEEGGSLGFGSSRPDVAGLHNPVAVLSSQMHEHPLLLIPRQARRELLEKLWRQNNLGEKYPIPHKILEGDLDYNSKQIYSFLLRRYKGDWLRVMDHVLVQRIGFSESGGVGVAKIPPEGNVETASQPVTMDE
;
A
#
# COMPACT_ATOMS: atom_id res chain seq x y z
N MET A 1 -19.71 24.01 -38.70
CA MET A 1 -19.35 23.28 -37.46
C MET A 1 -17.84 23.37 -37.34
N ASP A 2 -17.35 24.36 -36.60
CA ASP A 2 -15.92 24.55 -36.39
C ASP A 2 -15.39 23.43 -35.50
N ARG A 3 -14.40 22.69 -36.01
CA ARG A 3 -13.62 21.77 -35.19
C ARG A 3 -12.77 22.62 -34.25
N PRO A 4 -12.83 22.44 -32.93
CA PRO A 4 -11.98 23.19 -32.01
C PRO A 4 -10.53 22.93 -32.39
N ASN A 5 -9.81 24.01 -32.72
CA ASN A 5 -8.40 23.97 -33.07
C ASN A 5 -7.62 23.78 -31.76
N ILE A 6 -7.38 22.52 -31.40
CA ILE A 6 -6.64 22.18 -30.20
C ILE A 6 -5.17 22.57 -30.45
N ASN A 7 -4.72 23.68 -29.86
CA ASN A 7 -3.36 24.17 -29.97
C ASN A 7 -2.41 23.37 -29.06
N GLU A 8 -1.18 23.12 -29.50
CA GLU A 8 -0.18 22.33 -28.78
C GLU A 8 0.04 22.83 -27.34
N ALA A 9 0.13 24.16 -27.14
CA ALA A 9 0.24 24.77 -25.82
C ALA A 9 -0.95 24.43 -24.89
N SER A 10 -2.17 24.36 -25.43
CA SER A 10 -3.37 24.01 -24.67
C SER A 10 -3.39 22.52 -24.28
N ILE A 11 -2.75 21.65 -25.07
CA ILE A 11 -2.59 20.23 -24.73
C ILE A 11 -1.52 20.08 -23.66
N SER A 12 -0.38 20.75 -23.81
CA SER A 12 0.71 20.73 -22.84
C SER A 12 0.26 21.24 -21.48
N ASP A 13 -0.43 22.37 -21.41
CA ASP A 13 -0.92 22.93 -20.16
C ASP A 13 -1.95 22.00 -19.49
N PHE A 14 -2.83 21.39 -20.28
CA PHE A 14 -3.77 20.38 -19.79
C PHE A 14 -3.07 19.15 -19.22
N ILE A 15 -2.04 18.64 -19.90
CA ILE A 15 -1.25 17.48 -19.45
C ILE A 15 -0.46 17.82 -18.19
N VAL A 16 0.18 18.99 -18.14
CA VAL A 16 0.96 19.45 -16.98
C VAL A 16 0.06 19.59 -15.75
N GLU A 17 -1.10 20.24 -15.88
CA GLU A 17 -2.02 20.43 -14.76
C GLU A 17 -2.64 19.10 -14.28
N ARG A 18 -2.99 18.20 -15.21
CA ARG A 18 -3.46 16.84 -14.87
C ARG A 18 -2.40 16.02 -14.15
N ASN A 19 -1.16 16.04 -14.65
CA ASN A 19 -0.06 15.30 -14.04
C ASN A 19 0.32 15.89 -12.68
N ARG A 20 0.30 17.21 -12.52
CA ARG A 20 0.60 17.85 -11.23
C ARG A 20 -0.42 17.48 -10.16
N LYS A 21 -1.72 17.53 -10.48
CA LYS A 21 -2.77 17.10 -9.55
C LYS A 21 -2.65 15.62 -9.18
N HIS A 22 -2.44 14.76 -10.19
CA HIS A 22 -2.26 13.33 -9.96
C HIS A 22 -1.02 13.03 -9.10
N PHE A 23 0.07 13.78 -9.30
CA PHE A 23 1.26 13.70 -8.48
C PHE A 23 0.97 14.17 -7.05
N GLU A 24 0.42 15.38 -6.86
CA GLU A 24 0.10 15.93 -5.54
C GLU A 24 -0.85 15.04 -4.71
N GLU A 25 -1.78 14.33 -5.34
CA GLU A 25 -2.72 13.40 -4.67
C GLU A 25 -2.06 12.11 -4.15
N ILE A 26 -0.99 11.63 -4.80
CA ILE A 26 -0.41 10.30 -4.55
C ILE A 26 1.00 10.38 -3.95
N SER A 27 1.74 11.46 -4.18
CA SER A 27 3.19 11.54 -3.99
C SER A 27 3.63 12.00 -2.60
N TRP A 28 2.90 11.67 -1.54
CA TRP A 28 3.41 12.02 -0.21
C TRP A 28 4.74 11.29 0.02
N GLU A 29 5.78 12.06 0.34
CA GLU A 29 7.06 11.56 0.80
C GLU A 29 7.46 12.32 2.06
N GLY A 30 8.09 11.63 3.00
CA GLY A 30 8.46 12.24 4.27
C GLY A 30 9.53 11.47 5.01
N SER A 31 9.98 12.05 6.11
CA SER A 31 10.90 11.37 7.01
C SER A 31 10.21 10.21 7.72
N TYR A 32 11.02 9.30 8.29
CA TYR A 32 10.49 8.25 9.15
C TYR A 32 9.67 8.81 10.32
N THR A 33 10.10 9.93 10.89
CA THR A 33 9.41 10.60 12.00
C THR A 33 8.05 11.15 11.58
N ASP A 34 7.93 11.73 10.39
CA ASP A 34 6.64 12.22 9.87
C ASP A 34 5.65 11.06 9.72
N TYR A 35 6.11 9.92 9.21
CA TYR A 35 5.31 8.71 9.15
C TYR A 35 4.88 8.20 10.53
N LEU A 36 5.78 8.19 11.52
CA LEU A 36 5.40 7.81 12.89
C LEU A 36 4.34 8.75 13.49
N ASN A 37 4.35 10.03 13.13
CA ASN A 37 3.29 10.96 13.54
C ASN A 37 1.94 10.58 12.92
N HIS A 38 1.90 10.18 11.64
CA HIS A 38 0.70 9.61 11.04
C HIS A 38 0.20 8.38 11.81
N VAL A 39 1.07 7.42 12.11
CA VAL A 39 0.72 6.22 12.87
C VAL A 39 0.23 6.56 14.29
N CYS A 40 0.82 7.54 14.97
CA CYS A 40 0.34 7.98 16.28
C CYS A 40 -1.06 8.60 16.22
N ASN A 41 -1.37 9.32 15.14
CA ASN A 41 -2.66 9.99 14.95
C ASN A 41 -3.79 9.03 14.58
N ASP A 42 -3.54 8.07 13.68
CA ASP A 42 -4.51 7.03 13.29
C ASP A 42 -3.81 5.67 13.16
N PRO A 43 -3.54 4.98 14.28
CA PRO A 43 -2.75 3.75 14.26
C PRO A 43 -3.43 2.62 13.50
N TYR A 44 -4.76 2.57 13.48
CA TYR A 44 -5.47 1.58 12.70
C TYR A 44 -5.22 1.81 11.21
N ARG A 45 -5.54 3.00 10.68
CA ARG A 45 -5.46 3.31 9.24
C ARG A 45 -4.08 3.02 8.66
N HIS A 46 -3.03 3.38 9.39
CA HIS A 46 -1.66 3.33 8.90
C HIS A 46 -0.93 2.02 9.17
N THR A 47 -1.63 0.98 9.65
CA THR A 47 -1.06 -0.35 9.87
C THR A 47 -1.92 -1.50 9.33
N ARG A 48 -2.97 -1.17 8.56
CA ARG A 48 -3.92 -2.15 8.03
C ARG A 48 -3.24 -3.26 7.23
N THR A 49 -3.69 -4.49 7.47
CA THR A 49 -3.40 -5.60 6.54
C THR A 49 -4.19 -5.44 5.24
N THR A 50 -3.80 -6.18 4.20
CA THR A 50 -4.56 -6.23 2.94
C THR A 50 -6.03 -6.62 3.16
N TYR A 51 -6.33 -7.50 4.12
CA TYR A 51 -7.71 -7.86 4.43
C TYR A 51 -8.49 -6.68 5.04
N GLN A 52 -7.87 -5.95 5.96
CA GLN A 52 -8.47 -4.77 6.58
C GLN A 52 -8.67 -3.65 5.55
N LEU A 53 -7.65 -3.39 4.72
CA LEU A 53 -7.71 -2.42 3.63
C LEU A 53 -8.83 -2.75 2.65
N THR A 54 -8.92 -4.00 2.18
CA THR A 54 -9.97 -4.44 1.25
C THR A 54 -11.36 -4.39 1.89
N PHE A 55 -11.49 -4.77 3.16
CA PHE A 55 -12.78 -4.70 3.85
C PHE A 55 -13.24 -3.25 4.01
N ASP A 56 -12.35 -2.36 4.46
CA ASP A 56 -12.64 -0.93 4.63
C ASP A 56 -12.97 -0.29 3.28
N MET A 57 -12.25 -0.65 2.21
CA MET A 57 -12.56 -0.23 0.85
C MET A 57 -14.01 -0.59 0.46
N ILE A 58 -14.41 -1.84 0.69
CA ILE A 58 -15.78 -2.29 0.39
C ILE A 58 -16.81 -1.51 1.22
N GLN A 59 -16.50 -1.21 2.49
CA GLN A 59 -17.36 -0.38 3.34
C GLN A 59 -17.42 1.08 2.88
N HIS A 60 -16.31 1.63 2.36
CA HIS A 60 -16.20 3.00 1.88
C HIS A 60 -17.18 3.29 0.73
N PHE A 61 -17.32 2.37 -0.23
CA PHE A 61 -18.32 2.49 -1.31
C PHE A 61 -19.77 2.32 -0.80
N GLY A 62 -19.95 1.71 0.37
CA GLY A 62 -21.24 1.53 1.01
C GLY A 62 -22.00 0.28 0.58
N SER A 63 -23.10 0.04 1.29
CA SER A 63 -24.01 -1.09 1.03
C SER A 63 -25.45 -0.73 1.38
N GLU A 64 -26.39 -1.49 0.85
CA GLU A 64 -27.81 -1.36 1.12
C GLU A 64 -28.45 -2.72 1.42
N ALA A 65 -29.58 -2.70 2.13
CA ALA A 65 -30.38 -3.90 2.35
C ALA A 65 -31.07 -4.30 1.04
N PHE A 66 -31.02 -5.59 0.71
CA PHE A 66 -31.61 -6.13 -0.49
C PHE A 66 -32.35 -7.42 -0.15
N GLU A 67 -33.54 -7.60 -0.70
CA GLU A 67 -34.30 -8.83 -0.53
C GLU A 67 -34.08 -9.73 -1.74
N ASP A 68 -33.44 -10.87 -1.52
CA ASP A 68 -33.27 -11.90 -2.53
C ASP A 68 -34.07 -13.13 -2.13
N SER A 69 -35.16 -13.40 -2.85
CA SER A 69 -35.97 -14.61 -2.67
C SER A 69 -36.49 -14.79 -1.24
N GLY A 70 -36.91 -13.69 -0.59
CA GLY A 70 -37.42 -13.66 0.79
C GLY A 70 -36.34 -13.63 1.87
N GLU A 71 -35.05 -13.63 1.51
CA GLU A 71 -33.93 -13.49 2.44
C GLU A 71 -33.33 -12.09 2.35
N GLN A 72 -33.13 -11.44 3.49
CA GLN A 72 -32.44 -10.15 3.56
C GLN A 72 -30.94 -10.36 3.41
N VAL A 73 -30.38 -9.90 2.30
CA VAL A 73 -28.94 -9.90 1.99
C VAL A 73 -28.43 -8.46 1.88
N ARG A 74 -27.11 -8.29 1.80
CA ARG A 74 -26.49 -6.97 1.57
C ARG A 74 -26.05 -6.86 0.13
N ARG A 75 -26.46 -5.77 -0.51
CA ARG A 75 -25.92 -5.35 -1.80
C ARG A 75 -24.82 -4.32 -1.56
N TYR A 76 -23.62 -4.59 -2.08
CA TYR A 76 -22.46 -3.71 -1.91
C TYR A 76 -22.27 -2.87 -3.16
N LYS A 77 -22.26 -1.54 -3.02
CA LYS A 77 -22.30 -0.59 -4.13
C LYS A 77 -21.06 -0.60 -5.01
N LEU A 78 -19.94 -1.09 -4.49
CA LEU A 78 -18.74 -1.35 -5.28
C LEU A 78 -19.05 -2.22 -6.53
N PHE A 79 -19.95 -3.19 -6.39
CA PHE A 79 -20.28 -4.14 -7.46
C PHE A 79 -21.34 -3.60 -8.42
N ASP A 80 -21.86 -2.40 -8.20
CA ASP A 80 -22.67 -1.65 -9.16
C ASP A 80 -21.81 -0.84 -10.16
N ASP A 81 -20.48 -1.08 -10.16
CA ASP A 81 -19.49 -0.43 -11.03
C ASP A 81 -19.54 1.11 -11.00
N PRO A 82 -19.13 1.72 -9.87
CA PRO A 82 -19.10 3.18 -9.72
C PRO A 82 -18.07 3.86 -10.64
N PHE A 83 -17.18 3.09 -11.28
CA PHE A 83 -16.08 3.61 -12.09
C PHE A 83 -16.45 3.78 -13.57
N ASN A 84 -17.40 2.99 -14.08
CA ASN A 84 -17.79 3.04 -15.50
C ASN A 84 -19.30 3.16 -15.71
N ASN A 85 -20.01 3.84 -14.80
CA ASN A 85 -21.45 4.08 -14.88
C ASN A 85 -22.26 2.76 -15.01
N GLY A 86 -21.90 1.73 -14.26
CA GLY A 86 -22.67 0.48 -14.23
C GLY A 86 -22.45 -0.46 -15.42
N LYS A 87 -21.51 -0.17 -16.34
CA LYS A 87 -21.25 -1.01 -17.53
C LYS A 87 -20.88 -2.45 -17.16
N ASN A 88 -20.12 -2.63 -16.09
CA ASN A 88 -19.70 -3.94 -15.58
C ASN A 88 -20.41 -4.29 -14.26
N ALA A 89 -21.55 -3.67 -13.97
CA ALA A 89 -22.31 -3.95 -12.77
C ALA A 89 -22.73 -5.42 -12.70
N ILE A 90 -22.68 -5.98 -11.48
CA ILE A 90 -22.94 -7.38 -11.22
C ILE A 90 -24.32 -7.51 -10.58
N TYR A 91 -25.16 -8.36 -11.18
CA TYR A 91 -26.54 -8.59 -10.73
C TYR A 91 -26.78 -10.08 -10.45
N GLY A 92 -27.61 -10.39 -9.45
CA GLY A 92 -28.04 -11.75 -9.15
C GLY A 92 -26.97 -12.60 -8.44
N LEU A 93 -25.90 -11.96 -7.93
CA LEU A 93 -24.83 -12.61 -7.16
C LEU A 93 -24.71 -12.04 -5.75
N GLU A 94 -25.74 -11.39 -5.22
CA GLU A 94 -25.74 -10.67 -3.95
C GLU A 94 -25.41 -11.61 -2.78
N ARG A 95 -25.94 -12.84 -2.79
CA ARG A 95 -25.60 -13.90 -1.82
C ARG A 95 -24.13 -14.31 -1.90
N THR A 96 -23.62 -14.52 -3.10
CA THR A 96 -22.22 -14.92 -3.36
C THR A 96 -21.25 -13.83 -2.92
N ILE A 97 -21.53 -12.59 -3.32
CA ILE A 97 -20.75 -11.41 -2.93
C ILE A 97 -20.82 -11.23 -1.41
N SER A 98 -22.01 -11.31 -0.79
CA SER A 98 -22.16 -11.24 0.67
C SER A 98 -21.32 -12.29 1.39
N ARG A 99 -21.25 -13.51 0.86
CA ARG A 99 -20.40 -14.58 1.39
C ARG A 99 -18.92 -14.28 1.23
N LEU A 100 -18.49 -13.77 0.07
CA LEU A 100 -17.12 -13.32 -0.17
C LEU A 100 -16.71 -12.23 0.82
N VAL A 101 -17.53 -11.18 0.97
CA VAL A 101 -17.28 -10.08 1.92
C VAL A 101 -17.24 -10.58 3.36
N LYS A 102 -18.06 -11.56 3.73
CA LYS A 102 -18.00 -12.21 5.06
C LYS A 102 -16.63 -12.87 5.30
N TYR A 103 -16.05 -13.52 4.29
CA TYR A 103 -14.71 -14.10 4.41
C TYR A 103 -13.61 -13.04 4.48
N ILE A 104 -13.70 -11.98 3.69
CA ILE A 104 -12.77 -10.84 3.77
C ILE A 104 -12.84 -10.20 5.17
N ARG A 105 -14.05 -9.99 5.70
CA ARG A 105 -14.27 -9.47 7.06
C ARG A 105 -13.66 -10.37 8.14
N ALA A 106 -13.78 -11.69 8.01
CA ALA A 106 -13.14 -12.61 8.94
C ALA A 106 -11.61 -12.48 8.91
N GLY A 107 -11.02 -12.37 7.71
CA GLY A 107 -9.59 -12.09 7.56
C GLY A 107 -9.19 -10.73 8.14
N ALA A 108 -10.02 -9.70 8.00
CA ALA A 108 -9.78 -8.37 8.57
C ALA A 108 -9.79 -8.36 10.11
N ARG A 109 -10.46 -9.36 10.70
CA ARG A 109 -10.48 -9.64 12.14
C ARG A 109 -9.38 -10.61 12.59
N GLU A 110 -8.43 -10.94 11.70
CA GLU A 110 -7.37 -11.92 11.98
C GLU A 110 -7.96 -13.28 12.41
N GLU A 111 -9.18 -13.60 11.95
CA GLU A 111 -9.89 -14.84 12.28
C GLU A 111 -9.62 -15.94 11.22
N GLY A 112 -8.97 -17.02 11.66
CA GLY A 112 -8.72 -18.21 10.86
C GLY A 112 -7.35 -18.21 10.16
N LYS A 113 -7.14 -19.19 9.29
CA LYS A 113 -5.87 -19.36 8.55
C LYS A 113 -5.83 -18.47 7.31
N GLU A 114 -4.63 -18.28 6.76
CA GLU A 114 -4.44 -17.69 5.42
C GLU A 114 -5.27 -18.42 4.37
N ARG A 115 -5.93 -17.68 3.48
CA ARG A 115 -6.92 -18.21 2.54
C ARG A 115 -6.55 -17.83 1.12
N ILE A 116 -6.72 -18.78 0.22
CA ILE A 116 -6.73 -18.55 -1.23
C ILE A 116 -8.20 -18.58 -1.66
N PHE A 117 -8.65 -17.51 -2.33
CA PHE A 117 -9.98 -17.46 -2.92
C PHE A 117 -9.95 -18.05 -4.33
N VAL A 118 -10.70 -19.12 -4.53
CA VAL A 118 -10.88 -19.73 -5.86
C VAL A 118 -12.30 -19.46 -6.32
N LEU A 119 -12.46 -18.63 -7.35
CA LEU A 119 -13.75 -18.39 -7.99
C LEU A 119 -13.93 -19.41 -9.12
N HIS A 120 -14.85 -20.36 -8.94
CA HIS A 120 -15.19 -21.36 -9.95
C HIS A 120 -16.65 -21.24 -10.36
N GLY A 121 -16.96 -21.61 -11.61
CA GLY A 121 -18.32 -21.59 -12.15
C GLY A 121 -18.35 -21.53 -13.68
N PRO A 122 -19.53 -21.70 -14.30
CA PRO A 122 -19.70 -21.61 -15.75
C PRO A 122 -19.16 -20.33 -16.37
N VAL A 123 -18.88 -20.33 -17.68
CA VAL A 123 -18.48 -19.11 -18.39
C VAL A 123 -19.61 -18.07 -18.30
N GLY A 124 -19.26 -16.78 -18.17
CA GLY A 124 -20.23 -15.69 -18.07
C GLY A 124 -20.79 -15.41 -16.67
N THR A 125 -20.35 -16.11 -15.62
CA THR A 125 -20.84 -15.88 -14.23
C THR A 125 -20.10 -14.75 -13.48
N ALA A 126 -19.70 -13.68 -14.18
CA ALA A 126 -19.08 -12.46 -13.60
C ALA A 126 -17.82 -12.66 -12.74
N LYS A 127 -17.13 -13.81 -12.78
CA LYS A 127 -15.92 -14.09 -11.95
C LYS A 127 -14.83 -13.04 -12.15
N THR A 128 -14.50 -12.77 -13.41
CA THR A 128 -13.51 -11.74 -13.78
C THR A 128 -14.00 -10.36 -13.36
N SER A 129 -15.28 -10.05 -13.59
CA SER A 129 -15.88 -8.78 -13.19
C SER A 129 -15.78 -8.51 -11.68
N ILE A 130 -15.93 -9.54 -10.83
CA ILE A 130 -15.74 -9.41 -9.38
C ILE A 130 -14.30 -8.98 -9.07
N ILE A 131 -13.31 -9.67 -9.67
CA ILE A 131 -11.90 -9.38 -9.44
C ILE A 131 -11.54 -7.98 -9.97
N ASP A 132 -12.04 -7.62 -11.15
CA ASP A 132 -11.79 -6.31 -11.77
C ASP A 132 -12.34 -5.16 -10.92
N LEU A 133 -13.56 -5.30 -10.40
CA LEU A 133 -14.17 -4.27 -9.54
C LEU A 133 -13.46 -4.17 -8.18
N LEU A 134 -12.99 -5.29 -7.62
CA LEU A 134 -12.16 -5.26 -6.41
C LEU A 134 -10.82 -4.55 -6.65
N GLY A 135 -10.16 -4.84 -7.78
CA GLY A 135 -8.92 -4.19 -8.19
C GLY A 135 -9.09 -2.69 -8.32
N ARG A 136 -10.06 -2.23 -9.12
CA ARG A 136 -10.41 -0.81 -9.28
C ARG A 136 -10.82 -0.14 -7.98
N GLY A 137 -11.54 -0.87 -7.12
CA GLY A 137 -11.90 -0.41 -5.78
C GLY A 137 -10.67 -0.12 -4.93
N LEU A 138 -9.66 -1.00 -4.96
CA LEU A 138 -8.40 -0.79 -4.24
C LEU A 138 -7.59 0.37 -4.81
N GLU A 139 -7.49 0.49 -6.14
CA GLU A 139 -6.82 1.63 -6.79
C GLU A 139 -7.45 2.96 -6.34
N ALA A 140 -8.77 3.08 -6.47
CA ALA A 140 -9.50 4.30 -6.10
C ALA A 140 -9.41 4.59 -4.60
N TYR A 141 -9.52 3.56 -3.74
CA TYR A 141 -9.48 3.74 -2.30
C TYR A 141 -8.09 4.13 -1.80
N THR A 142 -7.03 3.53 -2.33
CA THR A 142 -5.64 3.85 -1.92
C THR A 142 -5.19 5.24 -2.38
N ALA A 143 -5.78 5.76 -3.45
CA ALA A 143 -5.64 7.16 -3.86
C ALA A 143 -6.33 8.14 -2.89
N ALA A 144 -7.38 7.72 -2.18
CA ALA A 144 -8.04 8.51 -1.14
C ALA A 144 -7.28 8.46 0.21
N ASP A 145 -7.36 9.54 1.00
CA ASP A 145 -6.63 9.64 2.28
C ASP A 145 -7.07 8.59 3.31
N GLU A 146 -8.32 8.12 3.23
CA GLU A 146 -8.83 7.03 4.05
C GLU A 146 -8.18 5.69 3.72
N GLY A 147 -7.73 5.49 2.47
CA GLY A 147 -7.05 4.28 2.02
C GLY A 147 -5.53 4.40 1.95
N ALA A 148 -4.94 5.46 2.53
CA ALA A 148 -3.49 5.68 2.48
C ALA A 148 -2.69 4.45 2.97
N VAL A 149 -1.74 4.03 2.13
CA VAL A 149 -0.76 2.97 2.40
C VAL A 149 0.63 3.55 2.19
N TYR A 150 1.59 3.12 3.00
CA TYR A 150 2.96 3.62 2.95
C TYR A 150 3.94 2.46 2.79
N SER A 151 5.01 2.74 2.06
CA SER A 151 6.23 1.94 2.03
C SER A 151 7.43 2.86 2.23
N PHE A 152 8.65 2.34 2.09
CA PHE A 152 9.85 3.13 2.27
C PHE A 152 10.91 2.80 1.20
N ALA A 153 11.82 3.76 1.05
CA ALA A 153 13.03 3.66 0.25
C ALA A 153 14.24 4.03 1.11
N TRP A 154 15.38 3.45 0.77
CA TRP A 154 16.68 3.81 1.33
C TRP A 154 17.31 4.92 0.51
N ARG A 155 17.75 6.00 1.15
CA ARG A 155 18.46 7.11 0.52
C ARG A 155 19.90 7.21 0.99
N PHE A 156 20.77 7.59 0.06
CA PHE A 156 22.20 7.77 0.31
C PHE A 156 22.69 9.07 -0.33
N GLY A 157 23.39 9.89 0.45
CA GLY A 157 23.97 11.14 -0.01
C GLY A 157 25.35 10.96 -0.64
N LYS A 158 25.88 12.05 -1.22
CA LYS A 158 27.25 12.08 -1.80
C LYS A 158 28.31 11.76 -0.75
N ASP A 159 28.06 12.17 0.49
CA ASP A 159 29.00 12.03 1.58
C ASP A 159 29.01 10.63 2.22
N PHE A 160 28.26 9.67 1.66
CA PHE A 160 28.16 8.33 2.23
C PHE A 160 29.52 7.60 2.29
N HIS A 161 30.36 7.81 1.28
CA HIS A 161 31.68 7.18 1.16
C HIS A 161 32.80 7.90 1.92
N THR A 162 32.58 9.13 2.40
CA THR A 162 33.66 10.02 2.86
C THR A 162 34.08 9.82 4.32
N GLU A 163 33.38 9.01 5.12
CA GLU A 163 33.71 8.88 6.56
C GLU A 163 34.84 7.89 6.90
N GLU A 164 35.40 7.13 5.95
CA GLU A 164 36.63 6.34 6.22
C GLU A 164 37.92 7.19 6.19
N GLY A 165 37.84 8.46 5.81
CA GLY A 165 38.93 9.42 5.92
C GLY A 165 38.49 10.63 6.75
N GLY A 166 38.97 10.73 7.99
CA GLY A 166 38.69 11.87 8.86
C GLY A 166 38.98 13.19 8.17
N SER A 167 37.91 13.93 7.84
CA SER A 167 38.02 15.32 7.40
C SER A 167 38.38 16.17 8.62
N LEU A 168 39.67 16.47 8.76
CA LEU A 168 40.16 17.57 9.60
C LEU A 168 39.73 18.89 8.94
N GLY A 169 38.48 19.28 9.15
CA GLY A 169 37.88 20.49 8.59
C GLY A 169 37.16 21.29 9.66
N PHE A 170 37.69 22.48 9.98
CA PHE A 170 37.04 23.50 10.79
C PHE A 170 35.77 23.98 10.06
N GLY A 171 34.64 23.32 10.29
CA GLY A 171 33.35 23.67 9.72
C GLY A 171 32.25 22.84 10.36
N SER A 172 31.42 23.47 11.18
CA SER A 172 30.42 22.87 12.07
C SER A 172 29.14 22.42 11.37
N SER A 173 29.22 21.84 10.16
CA SER A 173 28.07 21.29 9.46
C SER A 173 28.20 19.77 9.42
N ARG A 174 27.22 19.05 9.97
CA ARG A 174 27.17 17.59 9.86
C ARG A 174 27.12 17.21 8.37
N PRO A 175 27.92 16.22 7.91
CA PRO A 175 27.85 15.75 6.53
C PRO A 175 26.45 15.20 6.21
N ASP A 176 25.95 15.45 4.98
CA ASP A 176 24.64 14.95 4.53
C ASP A 176 24.78 13.52 4.01
N VAL A 177 25.04 12.60 4.94
CA VAL A 177 25.32 11.19 4.67
C VAL A 177 24.09 10.46 4.13
N ALA A 178 22.89 10.88 4.55
CA ALA A 178 21.63 10.31 4.10
C ALA A 178 21.09 10.95 2.81
N GLY A 179 21.64 12.09 2.38
CA GLY A 179 21.16 12.80 1.19
C GLY A 179 19.78 13.40 1.42
N LEU A 180 19.58 14.10 2.55
CA LEU A 180 18.30 14.72 2.92
C LEU A 180 17.81 15.71 1.86
N HIS A 181 18.73 16.47 1.27
CA HIS A 181 18.40 17.51 0.30
C HIS A 181 18.70 17.10 -1.14
N ASN A 182 19.63 16.16 -1.35
CA ASN A 182 20.00 15.71 -2.69
C ASN A 182 20.57 14.28 -2.64
N PRO A 183 19.70 13.25 -2.59
CA PRO A 183 20.14 11.87 -2.55
C PRO A 183 20.79 11.49 -3.89
N VAL A 184 21.92 10.80 -3.82
CA VAL A 184 22.62 10.24 -4.99
C VAL A 184 21.98 8.93 -5.43
N ALA A 185 21.50 8.16 -4.47
CA ALA A 185 20.80 6.91 -4.70
C ALA A 185 19.56 6.83 -3.82
N VAL A 186 18.45 6.43 -4.43
CA VAL A 186 17.20 6.09 -3.75
C VAL A 186 16.84 4.67 -4.17
N LEU A 187 16.78 3.76 -3.20
CA LEU A 187 16.51 2.34 -3.40
C LEU A 187 15.19 1.99 -2.72
N SER A 188 14.11 1.92 -3.49
CA SER A 188 12.80 1.51 -2.98
C SER A 188 12.82 0.08 -2.44
N SER A 189 12.04 -0.18 -1.38
CA SER A 189 11.79 -1.55 -0.93
C SER A 189 11.16 -2.36 -2.07
N GLN A 190 11.81 -3.47 -2.44
CA GLN A 190 11.37 -4.31 -3.56
C GLN A 190 10.02 -4.98 -3.30
N MET A 191 9.73 -5.28 -2.03
CA MET A 191 8.48 -5.92 -1.62
C MET A 191 7.45 -4.89 -1.12
N HIS A 192 7.69 -3.59 -1.34
CA HIS A 192 6.88 -2.49 -0.82
C HIS A 192 6.54 -2.67 0.67
N GLU A 193 7.58 -2.95 1.46
CA GLU A 193 7.42 -3.30 2.85
C GLU A 193 6.87 -2.16 3.70
N HIS A 194 6.20 -2.55 4.78
CA HIS A 194 5.62 -1.60 5.71
C HIS A 194 6.71 -0.89 6.55
N PRO A 195 6.72 0.44 6.69
CA PRO A 195 7.81 1.16 7.35
C PRO A 195 8.00 0.80 8.83
N LEU A 196 6.95 0.36 9.54
CA LEU A 196 7.10 -0.13 10.91
C LEU A 196 8.00 -1.37 11.03
N LEU A 197 8.25 -2.12 9.94
CA LEU A 197 9.16 -3.27 9.98
C LEU A 197 10.61 -2.89 10.31
N LEU A 198 10.97 -1.60 10.14
CA LEU A 198 12.26 -1.02 10.53
C LEU A 198 12.44 -0.88 12.05
N ILE A 199 11.35 -0.96 12.83
CA ILE A 199 11.41 -0.99 14.30
C ILE A 199 11.65 -2.44 14.75
N PRO A 200 12.61 -2.68 15.66
CA PRO A 200 12.82 -4.00 16.24
C PRO A 200 11.52 -4.62 16.78
N ARG A 201 11.31 -5.92 16.51
CA ARG A 201 10.07 -6.65 16.81
C ARG A 201 9.49 -6.40 18.20
N GLN A 202 10.33 -6.46 19.24
CA GLN A 202 9.88 -6.26 20.62
C GLN A 202 9.35 -4.84 20.86
N ALA A 203 10.13 -3.82 20.48
CA ALA A 203 9.73 -2.42 20.62
C ALA A 203 8.48 -2.09 19.78
N ARG A 204 8.37 -2.69 18.59
CA ARG A 204 7.20 -2.53 17.71
C ARG A 204 5.92 -3.08 18.34
N ARG A 205 6.00 -4.24 18.98
CA ARG A 205 4.86 -4.84 19.70
C ARG A 205 4.41 -3.93 20.84
N GLU A 206 5.34 -3.50 21.68
CA GLU A 206 5.06 -2.60 22.80
C GLU A 206 4.45 -1.26 22.33
N LEU A 207 4.96 -0.70 21.23
CA LEU A 207 4.44 0.51 20.60
C LEU A 207 2.99 0.33 20.14
N LEU A 208 2.71 -0.71 19.35
CA LEU A 208 1.37 -0.94 18.79
C LEU A 208 0.35 -1.26 19.88
N GLU A 209 0.71 -2.05 20.89
CA GLU A 209 -0.17 -2.31 22.04
C GLU A 209 -0.51 -1.03 22.80
N LYS A 210 0.48 -0.14 23.00
CA LYS A 210 0.26 1.16 23.63
C LYS A 210 -0.69 2.03 22.80
N LEU A 211 -0.45 2.13 21.48
CA LEU A 211 -1.29 2.92 20.58
C LEU A 211 -2.73 2.39 20.51
N TRP A 212 -2.91 1.07 20.48
CA TRP A 212 -4.24 0.45 20.48
C TRP A 212 -5.03 0.74 21.76
N ARG A 213 -4.36 0.65 22.92
CA ARG A 213 -4.97 0.98 24.22
C ARG A 213 -5.34 2.45 24.32
N GLN A 214 -4.47 3.35 23.87
CA GLN A 214 -4.72 4.79 23.93
C GLN A 214 -5.90 5.23 23.06
N ASN A 215 -6.13 4.55 21.93
CA ASN A 215 -7.19 4.88 20.98
C ASN A 215 -8.44 4.00 21.13
N ASN A 216 -8.53 3.17 22.17
CA ASN A 216 -9.65 2.23 22.41
C ASN A 216 -10.01 1.36 21.20
N LEU A 217 -9.00 0.92 20.43
CA LEU A 217 -9.22 0.19 19.17
C LEU A 217 -9.49 -1.30 19.38
N GLY A 218 -9.08 -1.86 20.53
CA GLY A 218 -9.08 -3.31 20.77
C GLY A 218 -10.44 -4.00 20.69
N GLU A 219 -11.55 -3.29 20.89
CA GLU A 219 -12.90 -3.87 20.75
C GLU A 219 -13.32 -4.03 19.28
N LYS A 220 -12.84 -3.12 18.42
CA LYS A 220 -13.30 -3.02 17.03
C LYS A 220 -12.34 -3.68 16.05
N TYR A 221 -11.04 -3.54 16.29
CA TYR A 221 -9.98 -3.94 15.37
C TYR A 221 -8.85 -4.67 16.11
N PRO A 222 -8.50 -5.89 15.69
CA PRO A 222 -7.32 -6.56 16.21
C PRO A 222 -6.04 -5.86 15.75
N ILE A 223 -4.96 -6.02 16.52
CA ILE A 223 -3.64 -5.55 16.09
C ILE A 223 -3.18 -6.46 14.93
N PRO A 224 -2.77 -5.89 13.78
CA PRO A 224 -2.29 -6.62 12.61
C PRO A 224 -1.13 -7.58 12.93
N HIS A 225 -1.37 -8.89 12.85
CA HIS A 225 -0.35 -9.89 13.19
C HIS A 225 0.86 -9.83 12.25
N LYS A 226 0.61 -9.56 10.95
CA LYS A 226 1.67 -9.43 9.94
C LYS A 226 2.62 -8.26 10.22
N ILE A 227 2.13 -7.18 10.83
CA ILE A 227 2.98 -6.05 11.24
C ILE A 227 3.72 -6.38 12.54
N LEU A 228 3.08 -7.05 13.50
CA LEU A 228 3.72 -7.44 14.75
C LEU A 228 4.91 -8.39 14.52
N GLU A 229 4.71 -9.43 13.72
CA GLU A 229 5.68 -10.53 13.59
C GLU A 229 6.52 -10.49 12.31
N GLY A 230 6.14 -9.65 11.35
CA GLY A 230 6.87 -9.50 10.09
C GLY A 230 8.33 -9.10 10.28
N ASP A 231 9.14 -9.45 9.30
CA ASP A 231 10.53 -9.00 9.18
C ASP A 231 10.74 -8.31 7.84
N LEU A 232 11.79 -7.50 7.77
CA LEU A 232 12.29 -6.92 6.53
C LEU A 232 12.69 -8.01 5.53
N ASP A 233 12.52 -7.70 4.25
CA ASP A 233 12.95 -8.47 3.11
C ASP A 233 14.49 -8.60 3.11
N TYR A 234 15.01 -9.56 2.35
CA TYR A 234 16.43 -9.85 2.36
C TYR A 234 17.30 -8.62 2.07
N ASN A 235 16.96 -7.83 1.04
CA ASN A 235 17.73 -6.67 0.60
C ASN A 235 17.62 -5.52 1.61
N SER A 236 16.41 -5.20 2.04
CA SER A 236 16.20 -4.17 3.08
C SER A 236 16.89 -4.54 4.39
N LYS A 237 16.89 -5.82 4.76
CA LYS A 237 17.58 -6.33 5.95
C LYS A 237 19.10 -6.24 5.84
N GLN A 238 19.68 -6.49 4.66
CA GLN A 238 21.12 -6.30 4.44
C GLN A 238 21.51 -4.82 4.61
N ILE A 239 20.75 -3.91 4.00
CA ILE A 239 20.99 -2.46 4.11
C ILE A 239 20.86 -2.01 5.57
N TYR A 240 19.77 -2.39 6.24
CA TYR A 240 19.55 -2.08 7.67
C TYR A 240 20.70 -2.58 8.53
N SER A 241 21.14 -3.83 8.35
CA SER A 241 22.22 -4.44 9.14
C SER A 241 23.59 -3.80 8.86
N PHE A 242 23.83 -3.36 7.62
CA PHE A 242 25.03 -2.61 7.26
C PHE A 242 25.06 -1.24 7.95
N LEU A 243 23.98 -0.47 7.84
CA LEU A 243 23.87 0.86 8.44
C LEU A 243 23.95 0.79 9.97
N LEU A 244 23.32 -0.21 10.59
CA LEU A 244 23.36 -0.39 12.04
C LEU A 244 24.79 -0.68 12.53
N ARG A 245 25.57 -1.50 11.80
CA ARG A 245 26.99 -1.74 12.11
C ARG A 245 27.82 -0.48 11.93
N ARG A 246 27.61 0.26 10.83
CA ARG A 246 28.32 1.51 10.54
C ARG A 246 28.12 2.53 11.66
N TYR A 247 26.87 2.73 12.10
CA TYR A 247 26.52 3.68 13.15
C TYR A 247 26.59 3.09 14.57
N LYS A 248 27.25 1.93 14.75
CA LYS A 248 27.48 1.29 16.05
C LYS A 248 26.21 1.13 16.89
N GLY A 249 25.09 0.83 16.24
CA GLY A 249 23.79 0.61 16.89
C GLY A 249 22.90 1.86 17.03
N ASP A 250 23.33 3.04 16.57
CA ASP A 250 22.48 4.24 16.58
C ASP A 250 21.36 4.13 15.53
N TRP A 251 20.20 3.66 15.96
CA TRP A 251 19.03 3.45 15.11
C TRP A 251 18.47 4.74 14.51
N LEU A 252 18.58 5.88 15.21
CA LEU A 252 18.08 7.17 14.69
C LEU A 252 18.87 7.56 13.44
N ARG A 253 20.20 7.40 13.45
CA ARG A 253 21.02 7.62 12.25
C ARG A 253 20.69 6.66 11.11
N VAL A 254 20.24 5.44 11.40
CA VAL A 254 19.75 4.53 10.36
C VAL A 254 18.46 5.06 9.75
N MET A 255 17.54 5.59 10.57
CA MET A 255 16.26 6.14 10.09
C MET A 255 16.44 7.43 9.28
N ASP A 256 17.54 8.16 9.44
CA ASP A 256 17.87 9.29 8.56
C ASP A 256 17.99 8.84 7.10
N HIS A 257 18.42 7.60 6.84
CA HIS A 257 18.47 7.00 5.50
C HIS A 257 17.12 6.51 4.97
N VAL A 258 16.04 6.65 5.72
CA VAL A 258 14.72 6.15 5.32
C VAL A 258 13.87 7.31 4.80
N LEU A 259 13.42 7.16 3.55
CA LEU A 259 12.39 7.99 2.94
C LEU A 259 11.10 7.18 2.94
N VAL A 260 10.06 7.63 3.63
CA VAL A 260 8.75 6.99 3.58
C VAL A 260 7.96 7.59 2.43
N GLN A 261 7.31 6.74 1.64
CA GLN A 261 6.56 7.13 0.46
C GLN A 261 5.16 6.54 0.55
N ARG A 262 4.14 7.33 0.21
CA ARG A 262 2.78 6.82 0.00
C ARG A 262 2.76 5.99 -1.27
N ILE A 263 2.09 4.85 -1.23
CA ILE A 263 1.87 3.98 -2.38
C ILE A 263 0.39 3.95 -2.73
N GLY A 264 0.07 4.31 -3.97
CA GLY A 264 -1.23 4.03 -4.58
C GLY A 264 -1.18 2.69 -5.30
N PHE A 265 -2.24 1.90 -5.19
CA PHE A 265 -2.32 0.65 -5.93
C PHE A 265 -2.61 0.94 -7.39
N SER A 266 -2.02 0.16 -8.28
CA SER A 266 -2.22 0.23 -9.73
C SER A 266 -2.03 -1.15 -10.34
N GLU A 267 -3.08 -1.67 -10.95
CA GLU A 267 -3.09 -2.90 -11.74
C GLU A 267 -2.19 -2.75 -12.96
N SER A 268 -2.31 -1.64 -13.70
CA SER A 268 -1.47 -1.37 -14.88
C SER A 268 0.01 -1.18 -14.53
N GLY A 269 0.29 -0.67 -13.32
CA GLY A 269 1.66 -0.52 -12.81
C GLY A 269 2.19 -1.76 -12.09
N GLY A 270 1.35 -2.78 -11.87
CA GLY A 270 1.71 -3.96 -11.06
C GLY A 270 2.01 -3.65 -9.59
N VAL A 271 1.51 -2.52 -9.06
CA VAL A 271 1.75 -2.07 -7.68
C VAL A 271 0.55 -2.44 -6.81
N GLY A 272 0.75 -3.37 -5.87
CA GLY A 272 -0.29 -3.82 -4.92
C GLY A 272 -1.39 -4.70 -5.52
N VAL A 273 -1.71 -4.53 -6.81
CA VAL A 273 -2.62 -5.37 -7.59
C VAL A 273 -1.91 -5.84 -8.85
N ALA A 274 -1.99 -7.15 -9.14
CA ALA A 274 -1.39 -7.73 -10.34
C ALA A 274 -2.31 -8.80 -10.92
N LYS A 275 -2.41 -8.85 -12.25
CA LYS A 275 -3.07 -9.92 -13.00
C LYS A 275 -2.02 -10.72 -13.76
N ILE A 276 -1.90 -11.99 -13.42
CA ILE A 276 -0.98 -12.91 -14.08
C ILE A 276 -1.82 -13.75 -15.06
N PRO A 277 -1.68 -13.54 -16.38
CA PRO A 277 -2.33 -14.39 -17.36
C PRO A 277 -1.70 -15.79 -17.35
N PRO A 278 -2.47 -16.83 -17.74
CA PRO A 278 -1.98 -18.22 -17.77
C PRO A 278 -0.77 -18.42 -18.68
N GLU A 279 -0.59 -17.56 -19.69
CA GLU A 279 0.53 -17.63 -20.64
C GLU A 279 1.83 -16.99 -20.09
N GLY A 280 1.80 -16.43 -18.87
CA GLY A 280 2.93 -15.76 -18.24
C GLY A 280 3.23 -14.40 -18.89
N ASN A 281 2.96 -13.30 -18.19
CA ASN A 281 3.35 -11.97 -18.68
C ASN A 281 4.68 -11.50 -18.08
N VAL A 282 5.47 -10.86 -18.94
CA VAL A 282 6.74 -10.15 -18.67
C VAL A 282 6.52 -8.83 -17.92
N GLU A 283 5.29 -8.33 -17.86
CA GLU A 283 4.93 -6.99 -17.35
C GLU A 283 4.71 -6.91 -15.82
N THR A 284 4.81 -8.02 -15.11
CA THR A 284 4.82 -8.04 -13.63
C THR A 284 6.26 -8.11 -13.14
N ALA A 285 6.59 -7.35 -12.08
CA ALA A 285 7.89 -7.46 -11.39
C ALA A 285 8.16 -8.87 -10.80
N SER A 286 7.11 -9.70 -10.71
CA SER A 286 7.17 -11.09 -10.28
C SER A 286 6.97 -12.04 -11.48
N GLN A 287 7.94 -12.91 -11.73
CA GLN A 287 7.77 -14.04 -12.65
C GLN A 287 7.15 -15.24 -11.90
N PRO A 288 6.18 -15.95 -12.51
CA PRO A 288 5.72 -17.23 -11.96
C PRO A 288 6.87 -18.23 -12.01
N VAL A 289 7.14 -18.89 -10.88
CA VAL A 289 8.03 -20.06 -10.84
C VAL A 289 7.24 -21.25 -11.37
N THR A 290 7.48 -21.62 -12.62
CA THR A 290 7.01 -22.89 -13.17
C THR A 290 7.81 -24.02 -12.56
N MET A 291 7.15 -24.92 -11.83
CA MET A 291 7.73 -26.20 -11.41
C MET A 291 7.63 -27.19 -12.58
N ASP A 292 8.43 -26.98 -13.62
CA ASP A 292 8.76 -28.02 -14.59
C ASP A 292 10.24 -28.37 -14.42
N GLU A 293 10.50 -29.20 -13.41
CA GLU A 293 11.47 -30.33 -13.30
C GLU A 293 11.62 -30.78 -11.83
#